data_AF-A0A7J3TYH7-F1
#
_entry.id   AF-A0A7J3TYH7-F1
#
_cell.length_a   1.000
_cell.length_b   1.000
_cell.length_c   1.000
_cell.angle_alpha   90.00
_cell.angle_beta   90.00
_cell.angle_gamma   90.00
#
_symmetry.space_group_name_H-M   'P 1'
#
loop_
_entity.id
_entity.type
_entity.pdbx_description
1 polymer ?
#
loop_
_entity_poly.entity_id
_entity_poly.type
_entity_poly.pdbx_seq_one_letter_code
_entity_poly.pdbx_strand_id
1 'polypeptide(L)' 'MDLHLKIREYTAGDEEALVNIWNEFFRKDPSTLKVFERKVLLDPNFDESGLKIAEYNNEIVGFLIGIVRSI' A
#
# COMPACT_ATOMS: atom_id res chain seq x y z
N MET A 1 21.76 -15.61 -7.43
CA MET A 1 21.05 -14.33 -7.46
C MET A 1 20.33 -14.25 -6.14
N ASP A 2 20.80 -13.42 -5.21
CA ASP A 2 20.22 -13.36 -3.87
C ASP A 2 18.82 -12.77 -3.96
N LEU A 3 17.83 -13.56 -3.54
CA LEU A 3 16.44 -13.16 -3.47
C LEU A 3 16.29 -12.30 -2.21
N HIS A 4 16.04 -11.00 -2.38
CA HIS A 4 15.97 -10.06 -1.26
C HIS A 4 14.54 -9.59 -1.03
N LEU A 5 13.96 -10.03 0.08
CA LEU A 5 12.73 -9.49 0.63
C LEU A 5 13.09 -8.34 1.58
N LYS A 6 12.48 -7.17 1.38
CA LYS A 6 12.52 -6.07 2.36
C LYS A 6 11.10 -5.62 2.70
N ILE A 7 10.91 -5.27 3.96
CA ILE A 7 9.73 -4.52 4.40
C ILE A 7 10.17 -3.07 4.55
N ARG A 8 9.50 -2.16 3.84
CA ARG A 8 9.78 -0.72 3.90
C ARG A 8 8.50 0.06 4.14
N GLU A 9 8.67 1.33 4.44
CA GLU A 9 7.57 2.29 4.47
C GLU A 9 7.14 2.66 3.05
N TYR A 10 5.90 3.11 2.98
CA TYR A 10 5.34 3.73 1.80
C TYR A 10 6.16 4.93 1.34
N THR A 11 6.27 5.07 0.03
CA THR A 11 6.84 6.25 -0.62
C THR A 11 5.97 6.68 -1.79
N ALA A 12 5.95 7.98 -2.09
CA ALA A 12 5.23 8.49 -3.25
C ALA A 12 5.70 7.79 -4.54
N GLY A 13 4.77 7.29 -5.34
CA GLY A 13 5.03 6.50 -6.54
C GLY A 13 4.68 5.01 -6.41
N ASP A 14 4.38 4.53 -5.21
CA ASP A 14 3.97 3.14 -4.99
C ASP A 14 2.50 2.86 -5.38
N GLU A 15 1.69 3.90 -5.58
CA GLU A 15 0.21 3.82 -5.51
C GLU A 15 -0.41 2.92 -6.56
N GLU A 16 0.08 2.97 -7.80
CA GLU A 16 -0.43 2.10 -8.88
C GLU A 16 -0.21 0.62 -8.55
N ALA A 17 0.97 0.26 -8.05
CA ALA A 17 1.28 -1.10 -7.66
C ALA A 17 0.40 -1.57 -6.48
N LEU A 18 0.19 -0.69 -5.48
CA LEU A 18 -0.70 -1.00 -4.35
C LEU A 18 -2.14 -1.24 -4.81
N VAL A 19 -2.67 -0.42 -5.73
CA VAL A 19 -4.02 -0.57 -6.28
C VAL A 19 -4.14 -1.84 -7.12
N ASN A 20 -3.12 -2.18 -7.90
CA ASN A 20 -3.10 -3.42 -8.68
C ASN A 20 -3.17 -4.66 -7.77
N ILE A 21 -2.34 -4.69 -6.73
CA ILE A 21 -2.36 -5.76 -5.72
C ILE A 21 -3.71 -5.79 -5.00
N TRP A 22 -4.23 -4.63 -4.57
CA TRP A 22 -5.55 -4.57 -3.95
C TRP A 22 -6.60 -5.25 -4.82
N ASN A 23 -6.64 -4.92 -6.11
CA ASN A 23 -7.64 -5.45 -7.04
C ASN A 23 -7.45 -6.94 -7.36
N GLU A 24 -6.21 -7.44 -7.31
CA GLU A 24 -5.90 -8.86 -7.47
C GLU A 24 -6.50 -9.70 -6.33
N PHE A 25 -6.36 -9.23 -5.09
CA PHE A 25 -6.78 -9.95 -3.87
C PHE A 25 -8.22 -9.63 -3.44
N PHE A 26 -8.69 -8.38 -3.59
CA PHE A 26 -10.05 -7.92 -3.23
C PHE A 26 -10.97 -7.80 -4.44
N ARG A 27 -11.14 -8.89 -5.19
CA ARG A 27 -11.91 -8.92 -6.47
C ARG A 27 -13.37 -8.45 -6.36
N LYS A 28 -13.95 -8.47 -5.16
CA LYS A 28 -15.34 -8.04 -4.90
C LYS A 28 -15.45 -6.60 -4.42
N ASP A 29 -14.33 -5.96 -4.10
CA ASP A 29 -14.26 -4.55 -3.67
C ASP A 29 -13.04 -3.88 -4.32
N PRO A 30 -13.05 -3.75 -5.67
CA PRO A 30 -11.94 -3.14 -6.37
C PRO A 30 -11.87 -1.65 -6.06
N SER A 31 -10.64 -1.14 -6.03
CA SER A 31 -10.35 0.28 -5.91
C SER A 31 -9.79 0.84 -7.22
N THR A 32 -9.87 2.15 -7.35
CA THR A 32 -9.13 2.90 -8.37
C THR A 32 -8.07 3.76 -7.69
N LEU A 33 -7.08 4.22 -8.44
CA LEU A 33 -6.06 5.15 -7.90
C LEU A 33 -6.70 6.35 -7.19
N LYS A 34 -7.68 6.98 -7.84
CA LYS A 34 -8.44 8.11 -7.26
C LYS A 34 -9.19 7.76 -5.98
N VAL A 35 -9.71 6.54 -5.87
CA VAL A 35 -10.40 6.08 -4.64
C VAL A 35 -9.39 5.79 -3.54
N PHE A 36 -8.27 5.15 -3.86
CA PHE A 36 -7.18 4.87 -2.94
C PHE A 36 -6.59 6.16 -2.37
N GLU A 37 -6.23 7.13 -3.21
CA GLU A 37 -5.74 8.45 -2.77
C GLU A 37 -6.73 9.11 -1.80
N ARG A 38 -8.01 9.17 -2.19
CA ARG A 38 -9.02 9.88 -1.40
C ARG A 38 -9.38 9.19 -0.08
N LYS A 39 -9.37 7.86 -0.04
CA LYS A 39 -9.84 7.08 1.12
C LYS A 39 -8.71 6.55 2.01
N VAL A 40 -7.49 6.43 1.48
CA VAL A 40 -6.34 5.91 2.21
C VAL A 40 -5.36 7.04 2.48
N LEU A 41 -4.80 7.67 1.44
CA LEU A 41 -3.74 8.67 1.61
C LEU A 41 -4.23 9.98 2.23
N LEU A 42 -5.48 10.37 1.92
CA LEU A 42 -6.12 11.58 2.46
C LEU A 42 -6.96 11.33 3.72
N ASP A 43 -6.93 10.11 4.30
CA ASP A 43 -7.58 9.88 5.58
C ASP A 43 -6.84 10.65 6.69
N PRO A 44 -7.52 11.40 7.57
CA PRO A 44 -6.87 12.11 8.69
C PRO A 44 -6.10 11.21 9.66
N ASN A 45 -6.38 9.90 9.65
CA ASN A 45 -5.72 8.89 10.47
C ASN A 45 -4.61 8.14 9.72
N PHE A 46 -4.31 8.56 8.49
CA PHE A 46 -3.21 8.01 7.71
C PHE A 46 -1.86 8.42 8.29
N ASP A 47 -0.96 7.44 8.39
CA ASP A 47 0.42 7.60 8.79
C ASP A 47 1.27 6.78 7.82
N GLU A 48 2.22 7.42 7.13
CA GLU A 48 3.12 6.79 6.16
C GLU A 48 3.93 5.64 6.80
N SER A 49 4.28 5.77 8.08
CA SER A 49 5.00 4.74 8.82
C SER A 49 4.13 3.50 9.06
N GLY A 50 2.80 3.65 9.04
CA GLY A 50 1.81 2.59 9.17
C GLY A 50 1.55 1.83 7.86
N LEU A 51 1.84 2.42 6.69
CA LEU A 51 1.69 1.73 5.41
C LEU A 51 2.99 1.01 5.04
N LYS A 52 3.05 -0.28 5.39
CA LYS A 52 4.22 -1.13 5.14
C LYS A 52 4.09 -1.86 3.81
N ILE A 53 5.18 -1.88 3.06
CA ILE A 53 5.28 -2.49 1.73
C ILE A 53 6.27 -3.64 1.79
N ALA A 54 5.85 -4.81 1.29
CA ALA A 54 6.71 -5.93 1.02
C ALA A 54 7.25 -5.82 -0.41
N GLU A 55 8.56 -5.63 -0.53
CA GLU A 55 9.25 -5.55 -1.81
C GLU A 55 10.19 -6.74 -1.96
N TYR A 56 10.04 -7.48 -3.05
CA TYR A 56 10.83 -8.65 -3.40
C TYR A 56 11.48 -8.42 -4.76
N ASN A 57 12.81 -8.38 -4.81
CA ASN A 57 13.56 -8.11 -6.05
C ASN A 57 13.11 -6.83 -6.80
N ASN A 58 12.88 -5.73 -6.07
CA ASN A 58 12.36 -4.46 -6.61
C ASN A 58 10.91 -4.49 -7.10
N GLU A 59 10.19 -5.59 -6.91
CA GLU A 59 8.75 -5.67 -7.16
C GLU A 59 7.98 -5.58 -5.86
N ILE A 60 6.94 -4.76 -5.83
CA ILE A 60 6.01 -4.73 -4.70
C ILE A 60 5.12 -5.96 -4.81
N VAL A 61 5.13 -6.80 -3.78
CA VAL A 61 4.39 -8.08 -3.75
C VAL A 61 3.29 -8.12 -2.70
N GLY A 62 3.20 -7.08 -1.86
CA GLY A 62 2.16 -6.95 -0.86
C GLY A 62 2.32 -5.69 -0.03
N PHE A 63 1.28 -5.37 0.73
CA PHE A 63 1.31 -4.24 1.65
C PHE A 63 0.34 -4.46 2.82
N LEU A 64 0.52 -3.68 3.86
CA LEU A 64 -0.36 -3.58 5.01
C LEU A 64 -0.61 -2.11 5.31
N ILE A 65 -1.87 -1.74 5.55
CA ILE A 65 -2.25 -0.38 5.94
C ILE A 65 -2.52 -0.36 7.45
N GLY A 66 -1.65 0.30 8.21
CA GLY A 66 -1.90 0.70 9.59
C GLY A 66 -2.61 2.05 9.63
N ILE A 67 -3.68 2.15 10.39
CA ILE A 67 -4.43 3.39 10.62
C ILE A 67 -4.37 3.72 12.11
N VAL A 68 -3.98 4.95 12.46
CA VAL A 68 -3.84 5.39 13.85
C VAL A 68 -5.01 6.27 14.23
N ARG A 69 -5.87 5.80 15.13
CA ARG A 69 -6.97 6.62 15.66
C ARG A 69 -6.46 7.52 16.78
N SER A 70 -6.35 8.81 16.47
CA SER A 70 -5.88 9.83 17.42
C SER A 70 -7.00 10.79 17.86
N ILE A 71 -8.24 10.54 17.43
CA ILE A 71 -9.43 11.38 17.64
C ILE A 71 -10.50 10.61 18.42
#